data_AF-A0A0N8NX74-F1
#
_entry.id   AF-A0A0N8NX74-F1
#
_cell.length_a   1.000
_cell.length_b   1.000
_cell.length_c   1.000
_cell.angle_alpha   90.00
_cell.angle_beta   90.00
_cell.angle_gamma   90.00
#
_symmetry.space_group_name_H-M   'P 1'
#
loop_
_entity.id
_entity.type
_entity.pdbx_description
1 polymer ?
#
loop_
_entity_poly.entity_id
_entity_poly.type
_entity_poly.pdbx_seq_one_letter_code
_entity_poly.pdbx_strand_id
1 'polypeptide(L)'
;MTRRACLAALLTLTASTAFGSPSYDHLYAFGDSYSDNGAGETFTRTLATQKVKDAQELPGSLYWKGRWSNGPTAVESLAHALKTPLTDYGIGGAKSGNGNYYAWMEPSRDTGVFGQIADHLKAAKTHKADPNSLYFIFISANDFFEWADFSHPESIDVLSQNSVANIQKATEMLIAAGAKHVMVVGTTDLSHVPAVVQGNQVKNAIEYQQVLEQKLPAVLTTLAKGHRVSISYFDHLAFSNNLRAEPDVAGLTDLDTPCQATYPDVKPACPNPDTHYYWDEWHPTRKVHTLAAEAMFETLKASR
;
A
#
# COMPACT_ATOMS: atom_id res chain seq x y z
N MET A 1 7.94 -66.83 32.45
CA MET A 1 8.45 -65.47 32.66
C MET A 1 8.16 -64.65 31.41
N THR A 2 7.13 -63.82 31.42
CA THR A 2 6.80 -62.91 30.30
C THR A 2 6.25 -61.63 30.91
N ARG A 3 7.11 -60.61 31.02
CA ARG A 3 6.76 -59.27 31.51
C ARG A 3 6.08 -58.51 30.38
N ARG A 4 4.80 -58.18 30.54
CA ARG A 4 4.10 -57.19 29.69
C ARG A 4 4.50 -55.79 30.17
N ALA A 5 5.18 -55.04 29.32
CA ALA A 5 5.46 -53.63 29.55
C ALA A 5 4.27 -52.80 29.04
N CYS A 6 3.58 -52.10 29.95
CA CYS A 6 2.61 -51.06 29.59
C CYS A 6 3.39 -49.78 29.25
N LEU A 7 3.40 -49.39 27.97
CA LEU A 7 3.77 -48.02 27.58
C LEU A 7 2.59 -47.10 27.88
N ALA A 8 2.73 -46.25 28.89
CA ALA A 8 1.86 -45.11 29.08
C ALA A 8 2.31 -43.99 28.11
N ALA A 9 1.52 -43.74 27.07
CA ALA A 9 1.72 -42.58 26.21
C ALA A 9 1.32 -41.31 26.98
N LEU A 10 2.30 -40.50 27.38
CA LEU A 10 2.04 -39.14 27.83
C LEU A 10 1.60 -38.30 26.64
N LEU A 11 0.31 -37.97 26.56
CA LEU A 11 -0.19 -36.89 25.73
C LEU A 11 0.28 -35.57 26.34
N THR A 12 1.31 -34.96 25.77
CA THR A 12 1.64 -33.57 26.06
C THR A 12 0.61 -32.69 25.36
N LEU A 13 -0.36 -32.17 26.12
CA LEU A 13 -1.19 -31.05 25.70
C LEU A 13 -0.28 -29.83 25.52
N THR A 14 0.07 -29.50 24.27
CA THR A 14 0.57 -28.17 23.95
C THR A 14 -0.59 -27.20 24.10
N ALA A 15 -0.61 -26.43 25.18
CA ALA A 15 -1.51 -25.30 25.31
C ALA A 15 -1.14 -24.27 24.23
N SER A 16 -1.87 -24.30 23.12
CA SER A 16 -1.86 -23.20 22.16
C SER A 16 -2.43 -21.99 22.90
N THR A 17 -1.56 -21.11 23.40
CA THR A 17 -1.99 -19.79 23.83
C THR A 17 -2.60 -19.11 22.60
N ALA A 18 -3.92 -19.03 22.57
CA ALA A 18 -4.63 -18.21 21.60
C ALA A 18 -4.24 -16.76 21.88
N PHE A 19 -3.16 -16.30 21.25
CA PHE A 19 -2.77 -14.90 21.28
C PHE A 19 -3.92 -14.11 20.65
N GLY A 20 -4.54 -13.21 21.41
CA GLY A 20 -5.60 -12.35 20.89
C GLY A 20 -5.14 -11.56 19.68
N SER A 21 -6.04 -11.21 18.77
CA SER A 21 -5.73 -10.43 17.55
C SER A 21 -4.92 -9.15 17.84
N PRO A 22 -4.11 -8.66 16.86
CA PRO A 22 -3.97 -7.26 16.52
C PRO A 22 -4.80 -6.28 17.32
N SER A 23 -4.27 -5.44 18.21
CA SER A 23 -5.10 -4.35 18.76
C SER A 23 -4.28 -3.07 18.77
N TYR A 24 -4.84 -2.06 18.12
CA TYR A 24 -4.30 -0.71 18.01
C TYR A 24 -5.41 0.28 18.31
N ASP A 25 -5.07 1.39 18.95
CA ASP A 25 -6.04 2.43 19.30
C ASP A 25 -6.57 3.13 18.04
N HIS A 26 -5.72 3.27 17.02
CA HIS A 26 -6.03 3.89 15.73
C HIS A 26 -5.14 3.33 14.62
N LEU A 27 -5.56 3.45 13.36
CA LEU A 27 -4.76 3.18 12.16
C LEU A 27 -4.61 4.48 11.37
N TYR A 28 -3.37 4.93 11.19
CA TYR A 28 -3.01 6.09 10.36
C TYR A 28 -2.34 5.62 9.07
N ALA A 29 -2.97 5.89 7.92
CA ALA A 29 -2.45 5.47 6.61
C ALA A 29 -1.80 6.64 5.86
N PHE A 30 -0.67 6.36 5.22
CA PHE A 30 0.10 7.27 4.36
C PHE A 30 0.45 6.53 3.08
N GLY A 31 0.27 7.18 1.94
CA GLY A 31 0.48 6.51 0.67
C GLY A 31 -0.16 7.19 -0.52
N ASP A 32 -0.34 6.40 -1.56
CA ASP A 32 -0.88 6.83 -2.84
C ASP A 32 -2.32 6.34 -3.08
N SER A 33 -2.70 6.23 -4.35
CA SER A 33 -4.01 5.77 -4.82
C SER A 33 -4.36 4.35 -4.39
N TYR A 34 -3.38 3.50 -4.07
CA TYR A 34 -3.66 2.15 -3.56
C TYR A 34 -4.17 2.15 -2.11
N SER A 35 -4.13 3.30 -1.43
CA SER A 35 -4.68 3.50 -0.08
C SER A 35 -5.81 4.53 -0.06
N ASP A 36 -5.69 5.64 -0.81
CA ASP A 36 -6.58 6.81 -0.79
C ASP A 36 -8.07 6.44 -0.74
N ASN A 37 -8.72 6.86 0.36
CA ASN A 37 -10.13 6.64 0.63
C ASN A 37 -11.02 7.89 0.39
N GLY A 38 -10.59 8.81 -0.47
CA GLY A 38 -11.33 10.02 -0.86
C GLY A 38 -10.72 11.33 -0.37
N ALA A 39 -9.55 11.29 0.28
CA ALA A 39 -8.81 12.50 0.62
C ALA A 39 -8.31 13.21 -0.65
N GLY A 40 -7.88 12.45 -1.67
CA GLY A 40 -7.51 13.00 -2.97
C GLY A 40 -8.68 13.67 -3.70
N GLU A 41 -9.86 13.05 -3.69
CA GLU A 41 -11.07 13.64 -4.27
C GLU A 41 -11.45 14.96 -3.61
N THR A 42 -11.48 14.99 -2.28
CA THR A 42 -11.82 16.20 -1.53
C THR A 42 -10.84 17.34 -1.82
N PHE A 43 -9.54 17.01 -1.85
CA PHE A 43 -8.48 17.98 -2.13
C PHE A 43 -8.57 18.52 -3.55
N THR A 44 -8.66 17.66 -4.54
CA THR A 44 -8.66 18.06 -5.95
C THR A 44 -9.93 18.81 -6.36
N ARG A 45 -11.10 18.46 -5.82
CA ARG A 45 -12.34 19.24 -5.99
C ARG A 45 -12.21 20.66 -5.43
N THR A 46 -11.51 20.82 -4.30
CA THR A 46 -11.23 22.14 -3.74
C THR A 46 -10.35 22.96 -4.68
N LEU A 47 -9.29 22.37 -5.22
CA LEU A 47 -8.39 23.05 -6.17
C LEU A 47 -9.10 23.43 -7.48
N ALA A 48 -9.94 22.54 -8.01
CA ALA A 48 -10.77 22.81 -9.18
C ALA A 48 -11.76 23.96 -8.93
N THR A 49 -12.44 23.98 -7.78
CA THR A 49 -13.34 25.07 -7.37
C THR A 49 -12.59 26.41 -7.25
N GLN A 50 -11.36 26.38 -6.75
CA GLN A 50 -10.48 27.54 -6.66
C GLN A 50 -9.86 27.96 -8.01
N LYS A 51 -10.12 27.19 -9.09
CA LYS A 51 -9.57 27.40 -10.43
C LYS A 51 -8.04 27.44 -10.44
N VAL A 52 -7.41 26.57 -9.63
CA VAL A 52 -5.97 26.32 -9.75
C VAL A 52 -5.69 25.83 -11.16
N LYS A 53 -4.62 26.35 -11.76
CA LYS A 53 -4.23 26.02 -13.13
C LYS A 53 -4.02 24.51 -13.27
N ASP A 54 -4.55 23.93 -14.34
CA ASP A 54 -4.44 22.50 -14.70
C ASP A 54 -5.09 21.52 -13.70
N ALA A 55 -5.80 22.02 -12.69
CA ALA A 55 -6.48 21.19 -11.70
C ALA A 55 -7.61 20.36 -12.34
N GLN A 56 -7.69 19.10 -11.93
CA GLN A 56 -8.70 18.14 -12.37
C GLN A 56 -9.37 17.53 -11.14
N GLU A 57 -10.66 17.21 -11.22
CA GLU A 57 -11.32 16.42 -10.18
C GLU A 57 -10.94 14.95 -10.32
N LEU A 58 -10.15 14.43 -9.38
CA LEU A 58 -9.64 13.06 -9.39
C LEU A 58 -10.25 12.26 -8.23
N PRO A 59 -10.46 10.93 -8.33
CA PRO A 59 -10.18 10.08 -9.50
C PRO A 59 -11.23 10.21 -10.62
N GLY A 60 -12.38 10.83 -10.35
CA GLY A 60 -13.45 11.06 -11.33
C GLY A 60 -14.64 10.11 -11.19
N SER A 61 -15.59 10.19 -12.12
CA SER A 61 -16.90 9.53 -12.01
C SER A 61 -16.90 8.02 -12.26
N LEU A 62 -15.82 7.48 -12.81
CA LEU A 62 -15.65 6.05 -13.08
C LEU A 62 -15.21 5.25 -11.84
N TYR A 63 -15.16 5.89 -10.68
CA TYR A 63 -14.51 5.37 -9.50
C TYR A 63 -15.47 5.36 -8.30
N TRP A 64 -15.25 4.41 -7.39
CA TRP A 64 -16.16 4.21 -6.27
C TRP A 64 -15.86 5.18 -5.14
N LYS A 65 -16.75 6.18 -4.95
CA LYS A 65 -16.74 7.09 -3.79
C LYS A 65 -15.35 7.69 -3.50
N GLY A 66 -14.67 8.16 -4.55
CA GLY A 66 -13.36 8.82 -4.44
C GLY A 66 -12.15 7.89 -4.27
N ARG A 67 -12.33 6.55 -4.20
CA ARG A 67 -11.21 5.58 -4.22
C ARG A 67 -10.77 5.35 -5.65
N TRP A 68 -9.49 5.09 -5.88
CA TRP A 68 -8.98 4.69 -7.20
C TRP A 68 -9.21 3.20 -7.46
N SER A 69 -10.47 2.75 -7.29
CA SER A 69 -10.92 1.38 -7.51
C SER A 69 -12.46 1.34 -7.59
N ASN A 70 -13.04 0.15 -7.67
CA ASN A 70 -14.49 -0.09 -7.62
C ASN A 70 -15.02 -0.44 -6.22
N GLY A 71 -14.23 -0.19 -5.17
CA GLY A 71 -14.60 -0.44 -3.78
C GLY A 71 -13.52 0.02 -2.80
N PRO A 72 -13.62 -0.41 -1.52
CA PRO A 72 -12.64 -0.05 -0.50
C PRO A 72 -11.22 -0.50 -0.84
N THR A 73 -10.24 0.29 -0.43
CA THR A 73 -8.82 -0.06 -0.56
C THR A 73 -8.39 -1.12 0.46
N ALA A 74 -7.16 -1.62 0.33
CA ALA A 74 -6.64 -2.65 1.22
C ALA A 74 -6.56 -2.15 2.67
N VAL A 75 -6.15 -0.89 2.89
CA VAL A 75 -6.04 -0.34 4.25
C VAL A 75 -7.40 -0.11 4.91
N GLU A 76 -8.45 0.21 4.14
CA GLU A 76 -9.82 0.28 4.65
C GLU A 76 -10.30 -1.10 5.14
N SER A 77 -10.05 -2.13 4.34
CA SER A 77 -10.42 -3.51 4.67
C SER A 77 -9.60 -4.04 5.85
N LEU A 78 -8.32 -3.66 5.96
CA LEU A 78 -7.44 -3.99 7.07
C LEU A 78 -7.94 -3.35 8.38
N ALA A 79 -8.28 -2.06 8.35
CA ALA A 79 -8.85 -1.35 9.50
C ALA A 79 -10.15 -2.01 9.98
N HIS A 80 -11.01 -2.42 9.04
CA HIS A 80 -12.23 -3.16 9.35
C HIS A 80 -11.94 -4.51 10.02
N ALA A 81 -10.98 -5.29 9.50
CA ALA A 81 -10.57 -6.57 10.07
C ALA A 81 -9.97 -6.43 11.48
N LEU A 82 -9.18 -5.38 11.70
CA LEU A 82 -8.62 -5.02 13.02
C LEU A 82 -9.67 -4.46 13.99
N LYS A 83 -10.83 -4.01 13.47
CA LYS A 83 -11.84 -3.23 14.20
C LYS A 83 -11.24 -1.95 14.80
N THR A 84 -10.36 -1.31 14.05
CA THR A 84 -9.62 -0.11 14.45
C THR A 84 -10.09 1.09 13.62
N PRO A 85 -10.32 2.26 14.23
CA PRO A 85 -10.63 3.48 13.48
C PRO A 85 -9.51 3.84 12.49
N LEU A 86 -9.88 4.31 11.30
CA LEU A 86 -8.96 4.70 10.23
C LEU A 86 -8.96 6.22 10.05
N THR A 87 -7.78 6.82 10.05
CA THR A 87 -7.54 8.12 9.41
C THR A 87 -6.55 7.91 8.27
N ASP A 88 -7.02 8.18 7.06
CA ASP A 88 -6.23 7.99 5.85
C ASP A 88 -5.77 9.34 5.29
N TYR A 89 -4.45 9.51 5.18
CA TYR A 89 -3.81 10.67 4.60
C TYR A 89 -3.35 10.42 3.15
N GLY A 90 -3.56 9.20 2.63
CA GLY A 90 -3.18 8.83 1.27
C GLY A 90 -3.84 9.73 0.23
N ILE A 91 -3.08 10.13 -0.79
CA ILE A 91 -3.53 10.96 -1.90
C ILE A 91 -3.13 10.28 -3.19
N GLY A 92 -4.08 10.06 -4.10
CA GLY A 92 -3.78 9.56 -5.45
C GLY A 92 -2.64 10.34 -6.12
N GLY A 93 -1.68 9.62 -6.70
CA GLY A 93 -0.50 10.20 -7.33
C GLY A 93 0.66 10.55 -6.38
N ALA A 94 0.51 10.38 -5.06
CA ALA A 94 1.59 10.70 -4.11
C ALA A 94 2.88 9.93 -4.40
N LYS A 95 4.02 10.60 -4.22
CA LYS A 95 5.36 10.02 -4.32
C LYS A 95 5.92 9.65 -2.95
N SER A 96 6.98 8.83 -2.93
CA SER A 96 7.63 8.36 -1.70
C SER A 96 8.26 9.50 -0.89
N GLY A 97 8.69 10.56 -1.56
CA GLY A 97 9.28 11.76 -0.96
C GLY A 97 8.27 12.88 -0.78
N ASN A 98 8.69 14.10 -1.13
CA ASN A 98 7.76 15.19 -1.40
C ASN A 98 7.21 15.01 -2.82
N GLY A 99 6.07 15.60 -3.11
CA GLY A 99 5.59 15.65 -4.47
C GLY A 99 4.43 14.72 -4.77
N ASN A 100 3.73 15.07 -5.84
CA ASN A 100 2.74 14.23 -6.51
C ASN A 100 3.11 14.07 -7.99
N TYR A 101 2.72 12.95 -8.60
CA TYR A 101 2.69 12.78 -10.06
C TYR A 101 1.98 13.96 -10.74
N TYR A 102 0.89 14.43 -10.14
CA TYR A 102 0.16 15.61 -10.58
C TYR A 102 0.82 16.89 -10.07
N ALA A 103 1.85 17.38 -10.78
CA ALA A 103 2.66 18.53 -10.38
C ALA A 103 1.87 19.82 -10.09
N TRP A 104 0.64 19.96 -10.61
CA TRP A 104 -0.24 21.10 -10.33
C TRP A 104 -0.77 21.13 -8.88
N MET A 105 -0.64 20.04 -8.11
CA MET A 105 -1.00 20.00 -6.68
C MET A 105 0.04 20.72 -5.80
N GLU A 106 1.32 20.64 -6.17
CA GLU A 106 2.46 21.06 -5.35
C GLU A 106 2.43 22.50 -4.84
N PRO A 107 2.02 23.51 -5.63
CA PRO A 107 1.97 24.88 -5.14
C PRO A 107 0.97 25.08 -3.99
N SER A 108 0.01 24.16 -3.82
CA SER A 108 -1.04 24.26 -2.80
C SER A 108 -0.67 23.50 -1.52
N ARG A 109 -0.08 22.32 -1.65
CA ARG A 109 0.25 21.41 -0.56
C ARG A 109 1.20 20.32 -1.07
N ASP A 110 2.20 19.98 -0.27
CA ASP A 110 2.98 18.76 -0.50
C ASP A 110 2.13 17.54 -0.16
N THR A 111 1.79 16.75 -1.18
CA THR A 111 0.95 15.56 -1.04
C THR A 111 1.74 14.25 -1.12
N GLY A 112 3.07 14.33 -1.23
CA GLY A 112 3.94 13.16 -1.05
C GLY A 112 3.91 12.66 0.39
N VAL A 113 4.45 11.46 0.63
CA VAL A 113 4.42 10.82 1.96
C VAL A 113 5.03 11.71 3.05
N PHE A 114 6.06 12.51 2.75
CA PHE A 114 6.64 13.44 3.73
C PHE A 114 5.64 14.54 4.15
N GLY A 115 4.93 15.14 3.20
CA GLY A 115 3.88 16.11 3.46
C GLY A 115 2.70 15.50 4.22
N GLN A 116 2.28 14.28 3.87
CA GLN A 116 1.21 13.56 4.57
C GLN A 116 1.54 13.30 6.06
N ILE A 117 2.79 12.87 6.36
CA ILE A 117 3.25 12.69 7.74
C ILE A 117 3.29 14.03 8.47
N ALA A 118 3.76 15.10 7.82
CA ALA A 118 3.76 16.43 8.42
C ALA A 118 2.34 16.91 8.77
N ASP A 119 1.36 16.68 7.89
CA ASP A 119 -0.05 16.99 8.14
C ASP A 119 -0.63 16.21 9.32
N HIS A 120 -0.32 14.92 9.41
CA HIS A 120 -0.71 14.10 10.55
C HIS A 120 -0.18 14.66 11.86
N LEU A 121 1.13 14.91 11.93
CA LEU A 121 1.76 15.44 13.14
C LEU A 121 1.23 16.84 13.47
N LYS A 122 0.90 17.67 12.48
CA LYS A 122 0.28 18.99 12.71
C LYS A 122 -1.15 18.86 13.26
N ALA A 123 -1.91 17.86 12.82
CA ALA A 123 -3.27 17.62 13.30
C ALA A 123 -3.30 17.00 14.71
N ALA A 124 -2.26 16.27 15.10
CA ALA A 124 -2.13 15.68 16.43
C ALA A 124 -1.94 16.76 17.51
N LYS A 125 -2.76 16.74 18.57
CA LYS A 125 -2.74 17.74 19.67
C LYS A 125 -1.35 17.92 20.31
N THR A 126 -0.58 16.84 20.38
CA THR A 126 0.75 16.80 21.00
C THR A 126 1.88 17.02 19.99
N HIS A 127 1.55 17.16 18.71
CA HIS A 127 2.51 17.15 17.60
C HIS A 127 3.40 15.90 17.59
N LYS A 128 2.88 14.78 18.13
CA LYS A 128 3.56 13.49 18.25
C LYS A 128 2.67 12.38 17.74
N ALA A 129 3.31 11.31 17.30
CA ALA A 129 2.66 10.04 17.02
C ALA A 129 2.21 9.38 18.32
N ASP A 130 0.97 8.90 18.35
CA ASP A 130 0.47 7.99 19.38
C ASP A 130 1.22 6.64 19.31
N PRO A 131 1.90 6.21 20.38
CA PRO A 131 2.63 4.95 20.41
C PRO A 131 1.73 3.71 20.33
N ASN A 132 0.43 3.79 20.63
CA ASN A 132 -0.49 2.64 20.60
C ASN A 132 -1.18 2.45 19.24
N SER A 133 -0.97 3.37 18.30
CA SER A 133 -1.56 3.34 16.97
C SER A 133 -0.67 2.56 15.98
N LEU A 134 -1.30 2.00 14.95
CA LEU A 134 -0.63 1.43 13.78
C LEU A 134 -0.44 2.49 12.72
N TYR A 135 0.79 2.65 12.23
CA TYR A 135 1.13 3.54 11.12
C TYR A 135 1.38 2.72 9.87
N PHE A 136 0.59 2.93 8.84
CA PHE A 136 0.63 2.18 7.59
C PHE A 136 1.23 3.03 6.48
N ILE A 137 2.29 2.55 5.83
CA ILE A 137 2.93 3.21 4.69
C ILE A 137 2.80 2.30 3.47
N PHE A 138 2.13 2.78 2.42
CA PHE A 138 2.07 2.08 1.13
C PHE A 138 2.30 3.06 -0.02
N ILE A 139 3.52 2.97 -0.55
CA ILE A 139 4.10 3.80 -1.60
C ILE A 139 5.09 2.87 -2.31
N SER A 140 5.40 2.98 -3.59
CA SER A 140 6.08 4.11 -4.23
C SER A 140 5.75 4.22 -5.72
N ALA A 141 4.62 3.68 -6.13
CA ALA A 141 4.34 3.40 -7.54
C ALA A 141 4.47 4.65 -8.44
N ASN A 142 4.04 5.81 -7.93
CA ASN A 142 4.12 7.06 -8.68
C ASN A 142 5.54 7.61 -8.88
N ASP A 143 6.53 7.20 -8.08
CA ASP A 143 7.93 7.50 -8.38
C ASP A 143 8.31 6.89 -9.74
N PHE A 144 7.92 5.63 -9.96
CA PHE A 144 8.15 4.92 -11.21
C PHE A 144 7.28 5.46 -12.35
N PHE A 145 5.98 5.66 -12.11
CA PHE A 145 5.07 6.17 -13.14
C PHE A 145 5.49 7.56 -13.64
N GLU A 146 5.83 8.48 -12.74
CA GLU A 146 6.33 9.81 -13.12
C GLU A 146 7.62 9.71 -13.93
N TRP A 147 8.58 8.89 -13.46
CA TRP A 147 9.85 8.68 -14.16
C TRP A 147 9.65 8.15 -15.58
N ALA A 148 8.78 7.16 -15.75
CA ALA A 148 8.51 6.51 -17.02
C ALA A 148 7.76 7.43 -17.99
N ASP A 149 6.71 8.12 -17.52
CA ASP A 149 5.82 8.92 -18.37
C ASP A 149 6.49 10.23 -18.83
N PHE A 150 7.33 10.83 -17.98
CA PHE A 150 7.98 12.12 -18.28
C PHE A 150 9.45 11.98 -18.69
N SER A 151 9.95 10.75 -18.87
CA SER A 151 11.32 10.47 -19.33
C SER A 151 12.39 11.19 -18.50
N HIS A 152 12.30 11.02 -17.18
CA HIS A 152 13.23 11.62 -16.24
C HIS A 152 14.69 11.17 -16.48
N PRO A 153 15.68 12.07 -16.31
CA PRO A 153 17.05 11.82 -16.72
C PRO A 153 17.85 10.90 -15.79
N GLU A 154 17.43 10.72 -14.53
CA GLU A 154 18.06 9.77 -13.62
C GLU A 154 17.90 8.32 -14.08
N SER A 155 18.86 7.46 -13.73
CA SER A 155 18.74 6.03 -14.02
C SER A 155 17.71 5.36 -13.12
N ILE A 156 17.16 4.24 -13.58
CA ILE A 156 16.20 3.46 -12.80
C ILE A 156 16.78 2.97 -11.46
N ASP A 157 18.07 2.62 -11.41
CA ASP A 157 18.76 2.26 -10.15
C ASP A 157 18.80 3.44 -9.17
N VAL A 158 19.10 4.66 -9.65
CA VAL A 158 19.09 5.86 -8.80
C VAL A 158 17.69 6.16 -8.28
N LEU A 159 16.66 6.09 -9.14
CA LEU A 159 15.26 6.25 -8.74
C LEU A 159 14.89 5.24 -7.64
N SER A 160 15.20 3.96 -7.86
CA SER A 160 14.87 2.88 -6.93
C SER A 160 15.54 3.07 -5.57
N GLN A 161 16.81 3.45 -5.56
CA GLN A 161 17.53 3.75 -4.32
C GLN A 161 16.95 4.97 -3.59
N ASN A 162 16.52 5.99 -4.34
CA ASN A 162 15.84 7.14 -3.75
C ASN A 162 14.49 6.76 -3.13
N SER A 163 13.70 5.92 -3.78
CA SER A 163 12.44 5.42 -3.20
C SER A 163 12.67 4.64 -1.91
N VAL A 164 13.68 3.75 -1.86
CA VAL A 164 14.06 3.04 -0.62
C VAL A 164 14.46 4.02 0.47
N ALA A 165 15.31 5.01 0.16
CA ALA A 165 15.76 6.01 1.12
C ALA A 165 14.60 6.89 1.63
N ASN A 166 13.65 7.21 0.77
CA ASN A 166 12.47 7.98 1.15
C ASN A 166 11.54 7.20 2.08
N ILE A 167 11.26 5.93 1.79
CA ILE A 167 10.46 5.07 2.67
C ILE A 167 11.14 4.87 4.03
N GLN A 168 12.46 4.69 4.03
CA GLN A 168 13.26 4.65 5.26
C GLN A 168 13.05 5.93 6.07
N LYS A 169 13.25 7.09 5.45
CA LYS A 169 13.11 8.39 6.10
C LYS A 169 11.69 8.65 6.61
N ALA A 170 10.67 8.30 5.84
CA ALA A 170 9.26 8.40 6.26
C ALA A 170 9.00 7.56 7.53
N THR A 171 9.54 6.35 7.55
CA THR A 171 9.45 5.45 8.72
C THR A 171 10.20 6.04 9.92
N GLU A 172 11.40 6.58 9.72
CA GLU A 172 12.17 7.27 10.76
C GLU A 172 11.45 8.50 11.31
N MET A 173 10.78 9.30 10.46
CA MET A 173 10.00 10.48 10.88
C MET A 173 8.89 10.09 11.87
N LEU A 174 8.15 9.02 11.57
CA LEU A 174 7.09 8.52 12.46
C LEU A 174 7.67 7.97 13.77
N ILE A 175 8.75 7.18 13.71
CA ILE A 175 9.43 6.64 14.90
C ILE A 175 9.96 7.77 15.80
N ALA A 176 10.60 8.78 15.20
CA ALA A 176 11.11 9.95 15.91
C ALA A 176 9.97 10.76 16.55
N ALA A 177 8.79 10.78 15.92
CA ALA A 177 7.59 11.42 16.46
C ALA A 177 6.90 10.59 17.57
N GLY A 178 7.27 9.32 17.76
CA GLY A 178 6.78 8.47 18.86
C GLY A 178 6.11 7.16 18.43
N ALA A 179 5.98 6.88 17.13
CA ALA A 179 5.35 5.66 16.65
C ALA A 179 6.09 4.40 17.12
N LYS A 180 5.34 3.37 17.56
CA LYS A 180 5.89 2.08 17.99
C LYS A 180 5.48 0.90 17.12
N HIS A 181 4.45 1.06 16.30
CA HIS A 181 3.92 0.02 15.43
C HIS A 181 3.78 0.56 14.02
N VAL A 182 4.61 0.08 13.09
CA VAL A 182 4.57 0.49 11.68
C VAL A 182 4.35 -0.74 10.82
N MET A 183 3.46 -0.64 9.84
CA MET A 183 3.40 -1.56 8.71
C MET A 183 3.90 -0.83 7.47
N VAL A 184 4.90 -1.39 6.81
CA VAL A 184 5.38 -0.90 5.51
C VAL A 184 5.05 -1.94 4.46
N VAL A 185 4.32 -1.54 3.44
CA VAL A 185 3.95 -2.37 2.30
C VAL A 185 5.07 -2.27 1.26
N GLY A 186 5.58 -3.42 0.83
CA GLY A 186 6.53 -3.51 -0.26
C GLY A 186 5.94 -3.07 -1.59
N THR A 187 6.80 -2.87 -2.58
CA THR A 187 6.39 -2.52 -3.94
C THR A 187 5.34 -3.52 -4.47
N THR A 188 4.33 -3.01 -5.16
CA THR A 188 3.46 -3.86 -5.99
C THR A 188 4.25 -4.43 -7.17
N ASP A 189 3.72 -5.45 -7.83
CA ASP A 189 4.25 -5.91 -9.10
C ASP A 189 3.89 -4.92 -10.22
N LEU A 190 4.76 -3.93 -10.42
CA LEU A 190 4.57 -2.92 -11.45
C LEU A 190 4.70 -3.51 -12.85
N SER A 191 5.42 -4.63 -13.00
CA SER A 191 5.65 -5.29 -14.29
C SER A 191 4.37 -5.83 -14.95
N HIS A 192 3.33 -6.08 -14.15
CA HIS A 192 2.02 -6.53 -14.61
C HIS A 192 0.96 -5.43 -14.69
N VAL A 193 1.28 -4.20 -14.25
CA VAL A 193 0.33 -3.09 -14.34
C VAL A 193 0.01 -2.82 -15.83
N PRO A 194 -1.27 -2.81 -16.24
CA PRO A 194 -1.63 -2.71 -17.65
C PRO A 194 -1.02 -1.50 -18.38
N ALA A 195 -0.96 -0.33 -17.73
CA ALA A 195 -0.32 0.87 -18.28
C ALA A 195 1.19 0.68 -18.50
N VAL A 196 1.88 -0.04 -17.60
CA VAL A 196 3.33 -0.33 -17.73
C VAL A 196 3.59 -1.29 -18.89
N VAL A 197 2.72 -2.30 -19.06
CA VAL A 197 2.77 -3.24 -20.17
C VAL A 197 2.53 -2.51 -21.50
N GLN A 198 1.47 -1.70 -21.56
CA GLN A 198 1.12 -0.90 -22.76
C GLN A 198 2.21 0.12 -23.11
N GLY A 199 2.83 0.73 -22.10
CA GLY A 199 3.93 1.69 -22.26
C GLY A 199 5.29 1.05 -22.58
N ASN A 200 5.37 -0.29 -22.67
CA ASN A 200 6.62 -1.03 -22.89
C ASN A 200 7.70 -0.75 -21.84
N GLN A 201 7.29 -0.59 -20.57
CA GLN A 201 8.16 -0.25 -19.44
C GLN A 201 8.42 -1.44 -18.50
N VAL A 202 7.96 -2.64 -18.86
CA VAL A 202 8.05 -3.87 -18.05
C VAL A 202 9.47 -4.14 -17.55
N LYS A 203 10.48 -3.99 -18.40
CA LYS A 203 11.88 -4.21 -18.01
C LYS A 203 12.32 -3.24 -16.90
N ASN A 204 12.00 -1.96 -17.05
CA ASN A 204 12.36 -0.94 -16.05
C ASN A 204 11.58 -1.13 -14.75
N ALA A 205 10.31 -1.56 -14.83
CA ALA A 205 9.50 -1.90 -13.67
C ALA A 205 10.11 -3.06 -12.86
N ILE A 206 10.57 -4.11 -13.54
CA ILE A 206 11.28 -5.24 -12.92
C ILE A 206 12.57 -4.76 -12.23
N GLU A 207 13.40 -3.98 -12.93
CA GLU A 207 14.65 -3.45 -12.35
C GLU A 207 14.36 -2.55 -11.13
N TYR A 208 13.30 -1.75 -11.19
CA TYR A 208 12.87 -0.92 -10.07
C TYR A 208 12.44 -1.74 -8.85
N GLN A 209 11.48 -2.64 -9.04
CA GLN A 209 10.88 -3.38 -7.94
C GLN A 209 11.88 -4.36 -7.28
N GLN A 210 12.83 -4.93 -8.05
CA GLN A 210 13.89 -5.79 -7.52
C GLN A 210 14.77 -5.10 -6.49
N VAL A 211 15.11 -3.82 -6.70
CA VAL A 211 15.92 -3.05 -5.75
C VAL A 211 15.15 -2.82 -4.45
N LEU A 212 13.85 -2.49 -4.54
CA LEU A 212 13.00 -2.30 -3.36
C LEU A 212 12.82 -3.61 -2.59
N GLU A 213 12.47 -4.70 -3.28
CA GLU A 213 12.31 -6.04 -2.71
C GLU A 213 13.57 -6.48 -1.96
N GLN A 214 14.75 -6.28 -2.54
CA GLN A 214 16.01 -6.69 -1.94
C GLN A 214 16.42 -5.82 -0.73
N LYS A 215 16.26 -4.49 -0.83
CA LYS A 215 16.85 -3.56 0.15
C LYS A 215 15.90 -3.19 1.29
N LEU A 216 14.62 -2.98 1.00
CA LEU A 216 13.69 -2.40 1.95
C LEU A 216 13.51 -3.25 3.23
N PRO A 217 13.33 -4.59 3.16
CA PRO A 217 13.17 -5.42 4.36
C PRO A 217 14.37 -5.34 5.32
N ALA A 218 15.60 -5.30 4.77
CA ALA A 218 16.83 -5.21 5.55
C ALA A 218 16.96 -3.85 6.25
N VAL A 219 16.61 -2.76 5.55
CA VAL A 219 16.57 -1.40 6.11
C VAL A 219 15.56 -1.32 7.26
N LEU A 220 14.34 -1.81 7.05
CA LEU A 220 13.29 -1.80 8.07
C LEU A 220 13.65 -2.66 9.29
N THR A 221 14.27 -3.82 9.07
CA THR A 221 14.78 -4.67 10.18
C THR A 221 15.82 -3.94 11.02
N THR A 222 16.71 -3.18 10.37
CA THR A 222 17.73 -2.38 11.05
C THR A 222 17.10 -1.26 11.88
N LEU A 223 16.13 -0.55 11.32
CA LEU A 223 15.37 0.49 12.03
C LEU A 223 14.62 -0.06 13.24
N ALA A 224 13.90 -1.17 13.07
CA ALA A 224 13.14 -1.80 14.14
C ALA A 224 14.03 -2.14 15.35
N LYS A 225 15.21 -2.74 15.09
CA LYS A 225 16.19 -3.09 16.13
C LYS A 225 16.81 -1.85 16.78
N GLY A 226 17.22 -0.86 15.98
CA GLY A 226 17.88 0.35 16.44
C GLY A 226 16.99 1.20 17.36
N HIS A 227 15.70 1.29 17.04
CA HIS A 227 14.74 2.11 17.79
C HIS A 227 13.88 1.34 18.79
N ARG A 228 14.01 0.01 18.83
CA ARG A 228 13.18 -0.90 19.65
C ARG A 228 11.69 -0.67 19.39
N VAL A 229 11.31 -0.72 18.13
CA VAL A 229 9.92 -0.59 17.65
C VAL A 229 9.52 -1.82 16.84
N SER A 230 8.22 -2.02 16.66
CA SER A 230 7.68 -3.08 15.79
C SER A 230 7.48 -2.51 14.39
N ILE A 231 8.16 -3.09 13.40
CA ILE A 231 7.94 -2.81 11.98
C ILE A 231 7.58 -4.13 11.30
N SER A 232 6.37 -4.20 10.78
CA SER A 232 5.89 -5.31 9.94
C SER A 232 6.10 -4.96 8.48
N TYR A 233 6.79 -5.82 7.73
CA TYR A 233 6.93 -5.68 6.28
C TYR A 233 5.92 -6.60 5.59
N PHE A 234 5.05 -6.03 4.76
CA PHE A 234 4.18 -6.81 3.90
C PHE A 234 4.79 -6.94 2.51
N ASP A 235 5.17 -8.15 2.12
CA ASP A 235 5.70 -8.42 0.80
C ASP A 235 4.57 -8.50 -0.24
N HIS A 236 4.22 -7.35 -0.81
CA HIS A 236 3.16 -7.28 -1.81
C HIS A 236 3.54 -8.00 -3.10
N LEU A 237 4.83 -8.08 -3.44
CA LEU A 237 5.30 -8.78 -4.63
C LEU A 237 5.12 -10.30 -4.48
N ALA A 238 5.50 -10.86 -3.33
CA ALA A 238 5.24 -12.26 -3.01
C ALA A 238 3.72 -12.56 -2.96
N PHE A 239 2.93 -11.66 -2.39
CA PHE A 239 1.47 -11.77 -2.40
C PHE A 239 0.90 -11.83 -3.82
N SER A 240 1.27 -10.89 -4.71
CA SER A 240 0.77 -10.88 -6.08
C SER A 240 1.25 -12.08 -6.88
N ASN A 241 2.50 -12.54 -6.68
CA ASN A 241 3.03 -13.74 -7.32
C ASN A 241 2.21 -14.98 -6.98
N ASN A 242 1.88 -15.18 -5.69
CA ASN A 242 1.05 -16.30 -5.26
C ASN A 242 -0.37 -16.20 -5.83
N LEU A 243 -0.96 -15.00 -5.82
CA LEU A 243 -2.30 -14.77 -6.36
C LEU A 243 -2.38 -15.05 -7.87
N ARG A 244 -1.35 -14.65 -8.63
CA ARG A 244 -1.28 -14.87 -10.08
C ARG A 244 -0.91 -16.32 -10.44
N ALA A 245 -0.24 -17.05 -9.56
CA ALA A 245 0.08 -18.46 -9.75
C ALA A 245 -1.14 -19.37 -9.57
N GLU A 246 -2.06 -19.01 -8.65
CA GLU A 246 -3.27 -19.78 -8.36
C GLU A 246 -4.55 -18.89 -8.39
N PRO A 247 -4.86 -18.26 -9.54
CA PRO A 247 -5.91 -17.24 -9.60
C PRO A 247 -7.32 -17.81 -9.36
N ASP A 248 -7.56 -19.05 -9.76
CA ASP A 248 -8.83 -19.76 -9.56
C ASP A 248 -9.17 -19.95 -8.07
N VAL A 249 -8.14 -20.16 -7.21
CA VAL A 249 -8.33 -20.29 -5.76
C VAL A 249 -8.87 -18.99 -5.16
N ALA A 250 -8.46 -17.85 -5.72
CA ALA A 250 -8.94 -16.54 -5.33
C ALA A 250 -10.24 -16.11 -6.05
N GLY A 251 -10.70 -16.89 -7.04
CA GLY A 251 -11.85 -16.57 -7.88
C GLY A 251 -11.58 -15.53 -8.97
N LEU A 252 -10.31 -15.35 -9.36
CA LEU A 252 -9.91 -14.46 -10.45
C LEU A 252 -9.80 -15.24 -11.76
N THR A 253 -10.34 -14.68 -12.84
CA THR A 253 -10.30 -15.28 -14.18
C THR A 253 -9.59 -14.41 -15.21
N ASP A 254 -9.46 -13.10 -14.93
CA ASP A 254 -8.75 -12.15 -15.78
C ASP A 254 -7.74 -11.36 -14.95
N LEU A 255 -6.46 -11.49 -15.28
CA LEU A 255 -5.35 -10.93 -14.50
C LEU A 255 -4.70 -9.71 -15.14
N ASP A 256 -5.05 -9.38 -16.37
CA ASP A 256 -4.29 -8.43 -17.19
C ASP A 256 -5.19 -7.38 -17.86
N THR A 257 -6.49 -7.66 -18.03
CA THR A 257 -7.42 -6.73 -18.67
C THR A 257 -8.11 -5.85 -17.62
N PRO A 258 -8.01 -4.51 -17.74
CA PRO A 258 -8.82 -3.58 -16.95
C PRO A 258 -10.31 -3.87 -17.09
N CYS A 259 -11.03 -4.01 -15.98
CA CYS A 259 -12.48 -4.13 -16.01
C CYS A 259 -13.16 -2.85 -16.52
N GLN A 260 -12.63 -1.68 -16.15
CA GLN A 260 -13.05 -0.34 -16.54
C GLN A 260 -11.90 0.33 -17.31
N ALA A 261 -11.76 -0.02 -18.59
CA ALA A 261 -10.76 0.64 -19.44
C ALA A 261 -11.03 2.15 -19.55
N THR A 262 -9.99 2.95 -19.37
CA THR A 262 -10.02 4.41 -19.45
C THR A 262 -9.16 4.95 -20.58
N TYR A 263 -8.23 4.13 -21.12
CA TYR A 263 -7.30 4.52 -22.17
C TYR A 263 -7.38 3.57 -23.39
N PRO A 264 -7.20 4.07 -24.64
CA PRO A 264 -7.18 5.49 -25.02
C PRO A 264 -8.55 6.18 -24.91
N ASP A 265 -9.61 5.38 -24.75
CA ASP A 265 -10.99 5.84 -24.60
C ASP A 265 -11.67 5.07 -23.48
N VAL A 266 -12.61 5.72 -22.79
CA VAL A 266 -13.45 5.09 -21.77
C VAL A 266 -14.38 4.05 -22.41
N LYS A 267 -14.35 2.82 -21.89
CA LYS A 267 -15.26 1.73 -22.29
C LYS A 267 -16.25 1.39 -21.17
N PRO A 268 -17.38 0.73 -21.48
CA PRO A 268 -18.25 0.18 -20.44
C PRO A 268 -17.49 -0.78 -19.53
N ALA A 269 -17.71 -0.67 -18.21
CA ALA A 269 -17.15 -1.61 -17.25
C ALA A 269 -17.59 -3.06 -17.54
N CYS A 270 -16.71 -4.00 -17.24
CA CYS A 270 -16.97 -5.43 -17.33
C CYS A 270 -18.13 -5.85 -16.40
N PRO A 271 -18.90 -6.92 -16.73
CA PRO A 271 -20.06 -7.32 -15.93
C PRO A 271 -19.68 -7.97 -14.58
N ASN A 272 -18.49 -8.56 -14.46
CA ASN A 272 -18.06 -9.33 -13.29
C ASN A 272 -16.73 -8.77 -12.73
N PRO A 273 -16.72 -7.57 -12.14
CA PRO A 273 -15.46 -6.94 -11.70
C PRO A 273 -14.72 -7.73 -10.62
N ASP A 274 -15.41 -8.58 -9.85
CA ASP A 274 -14.79 -9.38 -8.78
C ASP A 274 -14.02 -10.61 -9.31
N THR A 275 -14.07 -10.88 -10.62
CA THR A 275 -13.21 -11.90 -11.26
C THR A 275 -12.01 -11.29 -11.98
N HIS A 276 -11.85 -9.96 -11.93
CA HIS A 276 -10.73 -9.23 -12.52
C HIS A 276 -9.70 -8.82 -11.46
N TYR A 277 -8.42 -8.88 -11.81
CA TYR A 277 -7.35 -8.32 -10.99
C TYR A 277 -7.37 -6.79 -11.02
N TYR A 278 -7.46 -6.21 -12.21
CA TYR A 278 -7.37 -4.76 -12.44
C TYR A 278 -8.73 -4.10 -12.64
N TRP A 279 -8.94 -2.98 -11.96
CA TRP A 279 -10.07 -2.09 -12.19
C TRP A 279 -9.83 -1.26 -13.44
N ASP A 280 -8.79 -0.44 -13.46
CA ASP A 280 -8.37 0.37 -14.61
C ASP A 280 -6.95 -0.04 -15.05
N GLU A 281 -6.26 0.80 -15.82
CA GLU A 281 -4.91 0.51 -16.31
C GLU A 281 -3.80 0.53 -15.24
N TRP A 282 -4.08 1.00 -14.02
CA TRP A 282 -3.12 1.11 -12.91
C TRP A 282 -3.54 0.33 -11.66
N HIS A 283 -4.83 0.34 -11.33
CA HIS A 283 -5.31 0.02 -10.01
C HIS A 283 -5.97 -1.36 -9.91
N PRO A 284 -5.76 -2.08 -8.81
CA PRO A 284 -6.43 -3.35 -8.55
C PRO A 284 -7.93 -3.15 -8.25
N THR A 285 -8.71 -4.20 -8.44
CA THR A 285 -10.12 -4.22 -8.04
C THR A 285 -10.26 -4.33 -6.52
N ARG A 286 -11.45 -4.00 -6.01
CA ARG A 286 -11.85 -4.21 -4.60
C ARG A 286 -11.62 -5.65 -4.12
N LYS A 287 -11.72 -6.64 -5.03
CA LYS A 287 -11.47 -8.05 -4.72
C LYS A 287 -10.01 -8.26 -4.36
N VAL A 288 -9.09 -7.75 -5.18
CA VAL A 288 -7.65 -7.83 -4.91
C VAL A 288 -7.28 -7.01 -3.67
N HIS A 289 -7.87 -5.83 -3.47
CA HIS A 289 -7.68 -5.06 -2.23
C HIS A 289 -8.12 -5.83 -0.99
N THR A 290 -9.25 -6.55 -1.05
CA THR A 290 -9.73 -7.37 0.07
C THR A 290 -8.76 -8.52 0.38
N LEU A 291 -8.27 -9.23 -0.64
CA LEU A 291 -7.29 -10.30 -0.49
C LEU A 291 -5.96 -9.78 0.07
N ALA A 292 -5.51 -8.61 -0.38
CA ALA A 292 -4.31 -7.97 0.16
C ALA A 292 -4.49 -7.63 1.64
N ALA A 293 -5.65 -7.11 2.04
CA ALA A 293 -5.96 -6.79 3.43
C ALA A 293 -5.98 -8.03 4.34
N GLU A 294 -6.54 -9.14 3.87
CA GLU A 294 -6.51 -10.43 4.58
C GLU A 294 -5.06 -10.89 4.80
N ALA A 295 -4.23 -10.83 3.77
CA ALA A 295 -2.82 -11.20 3.86
C ALA A 295 -2.03 -10.25 4.78
N MET A 296 -2.28 -8.93 4.72
CA MET A 296 -1.70 -7.94 5.64
C MET A 296 -2.08 -8.23 7.10
N PHE A 297 -3.34 -8.61 7.35
CA PHE A 297 -3.79 -8.98 8.68
C PHE A 297 -3.06 -10.23 9.20
N GLU A 298 -2.84 -11.24 8.36
CA GLU A 298 -2.00 -12.40 8.72
C GLU A 298 -0.55 -12.00 9.04
N THR A 299 0.04 -11.09 8.25
CA THR A 299 1.39 -10.56 8.53
C THR A 299 1.46 -9.87 9.90
N LEU A 300 0.46 -9.07 10.29
CA LEU A 300 0.42 -8.43 11.61
C LEU A 300 0.28 -9.44 12.75
N LYS A 301 -0.44 -10.55 12.55
CA LYS A 301 -0.54 -11.63 13.54
C LYS A 301 0.78 -12.39 13.70
N ALA A 302 1.51 -12.62 12.61
CA ALA A 302 2.77 -13.33 12.62
C ALA A 302 3.95 -12.51 13.18
N SER A 303 3.85 -11.18 13.18
CA SER A 303 4.91 -10.26 13.63
C SER A 303 4.97 -10.07 15.16
N ARG A 304 4.41 -11.02 15.93
CA ARG A 304 4.32 -10.99 17.40
C ARG A 304 5.33 -11.90 18.08
#